data_AF-A0A9E5UQJ0-F1
#
_entry.id   AF-A0A9E5UQJ0-F1
#
_cell.length_a   1.000
_cell.length_b   1.000
_cell.length_c   1.000
_cell.angle_alpha   90.00
_cell.angle_beta   90.00
_cell.angle_gamma   90.00
#
_symmetry.space_group_name_H-M   'P 1'
#
loop_
_entity.id
_entity.type
_entity.pdbx_description
1 polymer ?
#
loop_
_entity_poly.entity_id
_entity_poly.type
_entity_poly.pdbx_seq_one_letter_code
_entity_poly.pdbx_strand_id
1 'polypeptide(L)'
;MAETPLSIWPCRPTSDPRTVIEIYPALVARAALNQPYKRAGDDTEAGAAAGWFSDWLVSAACRDRYGHRVVIPLAMQSQALADPQGDYLDALLAALQTAWASMQPRLGVPEDCDALEGWIIDPSAE
;
A
#
# COMPACT_ATOMS: atom_id res chain seq x y z
N MET A 1 2.69 -11.20 26.46
CA MET A 1 2.94 -10.60 25.14
C MET A 1 3.49 -11.69 24.23
N ALA A 2 2.95 -11.85 23.02
CA ALA A 2 3.54 -12.78 22.07
C ALA A 2 4.93 -12.24 21.66
N GLU A 3 5.99 -12.99 21.93
CA GLU A 3 7.33 -12.65 21.45
C GLU A 3 7.45 -13.15 20.01
N THR A 4 7.49 -12.22 19.05
CA THR A 4 7.81 -12.54 17.66
C THR A 4 9.31 -12.36 17.43
N PRO A 5 9.98 -13.27 16.70
CA PRO A 5 11.36 -13.08 16.30
C PRO A 5 11.50 -12.02 15.19
N LEU A 6 10.41 -11.71 14.47
CA LEU A 6 10.41 -10.78 13.33
C LEU A 6 10.93 -9.40 13.71
N SER A 7 11.63 -8.77 12.78
CA SER A 7 12.08 -7.39 12.89
C SER A 7 10.91 -6.47 12.55
N ILE A 8 10.33 -5.77 13.53
CA ILE A 8 9.21 -4.84 13.30
C ILE A 8 9.79 -3.44 13.19
N TRP A 9 9.80 -2.84 12.01
CA TRP A 9 10.35 -1.51 11.81
C TRP A 9 9.28 -0.42 11.93
N PRO A 10 9.55 0.70 12.61
CA PRO A 10 10.76 1.01 13.40
C PRO A 10 10.70 0.56 14.88
N CYS A 11 9.58 0.02 15.35
CA CYS A 11 9.32 -0.15 16.79
C CYS A 11 10.22 -1.16 17.51
N ARG A 12 10.64 -2.22 16.82
CA ARG A 12 11.41 -3.33 17.36
C ARG A 12 12.30 -3.96 16.28
N PRO A 13 13.38 -3.27 15.86
CA PRO A 13 14.35 -3.85 14.96
C PRO A 13 15.07 -5.02 15.67
N THR A 14 15.11 -6.17 15.00
CA THR A 14 15.86 -7.36 15.43
C THR A 14 16.84 -7.79 14.33
N SER A 15 17.64 -8.82 14.59
CA SER A 15 18.50 -9.45 13.59
C SER A 15 17.79 -10.49 12.71
N ASP A 16 16.48 -10.71 12.86
CA ASP A 16 15.72 -11.61 11.98
C ASP A 16 15.70 -11.02 10.56
N PRO A 17 15.98 -11.81 9.52
CA PRO A 17 16.02 -11.31 8.15
C PRO A 17 14.64 -10.91 7.61
N ARG A 18 13.54 -11.30 8.27
CA ARG A 18 12.18 -10.95 7.88
C ARG A 18 11.77 -9.67 8.60
N THR A 19 11.47 -8.65 7.80
CA THR A 19 11.04 -7.34 8.29
C THR A 19 9.54 -7.16 8.10
N VAL A 20 8.89 -6.61 9.11
CA VAL A 20 7.50 -6.16 9.09
C VAL A 20 7.50 -4.64 9.10
N ILE A 21 6.70 -4.05 8.22
CA ILE A 21 6.46 -2.62 8.11
C ILE A 21 4.96 -2.36 8.12
N GLU A 22 4.56 -1.18 8.58
CA GLU A 22 3.16 -0.78 8.59
C GLU A 22 2.80 -0.04 7.31
N ILE A 23 1.76 -0.50 6.63
CA ILE A 23 1.23 0.07 5.40
C ILE A 23 -0.18 0.62 5.63
N TYR A 24 -0.60 1.54 4.77
CA TYR A 24 -1.97 2.04 4.78
C TYR A 24 -2.45 2.24 3.33
N PRO A 25 -3.08 1.22 2.71
CA PRO A 25 -3.55 1.25 1.31
C PRO A 25 -4.39 2.48 0.96
N ALA A 26 -5.14 2.98 1.94
CA ALA A 26 -5.95 4.19 1.80
C ALA A 26 -5.12 5.44 1.43
N LEU A 27 -3.85 5.54 1.83
CA LEU A 27 -2.98 6.65 1.41
C LEU A 27 -2.65 6.58 -0.08
N VAL A 28 -2.31 5.39 -0.57
CA VAL A 28 -2.07 5.17 -2.02
C VAL A 28 -3.30 5.55 -2.81
N ALA A 29 -4.46 5.10 -2.33
CA ALA A 29 -5.70 5.37 -3.00
C ALA A 29 -6.06 6.87 -3.05
N ARG A 30 -5.84 7.60 -1.94
CA ARG A 30 -6.00 9.06 -1.87
C ARG A 30 -4.95 9.80 -2.69
N ALA A 31 -3.76 9.23 -2.90
CA ALA A 31 -2.77 9.82 -3.78
C ALA A 31 -3.14 9.65 -5.27
N ALA A 32 -3.86 8.59 -5.59
CA ALA A 32 -4.40 8.36 -6.92
C ALA A 32 -5.65 9.23 -7.18
N LEU A 33 -6.57 9.28 -6.22
CA LEU A 33 -7.84 10.01 -6.30
C LEU A 33 -7.81 11.27 -5.44
N ASN A 34 -8.18 12.42 -5.99
CA ASN A 34 -8.58 13.60 -5.19
C ASN A 34 -9.94 13.39 -4.46
N GLN A 35 -10.33 12.15 -4.14
CA GLN A 35 -11.62 11.74 -3.58
C GLN A 35 -11.44 10.59 -2.56
N PRO A 36 -12.38 10.41 -1.60
CA PRO A 36 -12.24 9.39 -0.56
C PRO A 36 -12.28 7.94 -1.09
N TYR A 37 -11.40 7.11 -0.54
CA TYR A 37 -11.06 5.75 -0.99
C TYR A 37 -12.16 4.68 -0.86
N LYS A 38 -13.16 4.83 0.01
CA LYS A 38 -14.37 4.00 0.06
C LYS A 38 -15.48 4.89 0.64
N ARG A 39 -16.65 4.97 0.01
CA ARG A 39 -17.87 5.48 0.66
C ARG A 39 -18.55 4.30 1.34
N ALA A 40 -18.74 4.38 2.65
CA ALA A 40 -19.33 3.30 3.41
C ALA A 40 -20.78 3.03 2.95
N GLY A 41 -21.06 1.80 2.48
CA GLY A 41 -22.41 1.29 2.27
C GLY A 41 -22.91 1.18 0.82
N ASP A 42 -22.07 1.39 -0.20
CA ASP A 42 -22.48 1.22 -1.60
C ASP A 42 -21.53 0.30 -2.40
N ASP A 43 -21.94 -0.97 -2.52
CA ASP A 43 -21.21 -2.01 -3.26
C ASP A 43 -21.10 -1.71 -4.77
N THR A 44 -21.97 -0.84 -5.31
CA THR A 44 -21.94 -0.48 -6.74
C THR A 44 -20.88 0.57 -7.07
N GLU A 45 -20.55 1.47 -6.13
CA GLU A 45 -19.44 2.41 -6.29
C GLU A 45 -18.07 1.71 -6.18
N ALA A 46 -17.98 0.60 -5.43
CA ALA A 46 -16.75 -0.16 -5.21
C ALA A 46 -16.16 -0.77 -6.50
N GLY A 47 -17.01 -1.37 -7.35
CA GLY A 47 -16.57 -1.98 -8.61
C GLY A 47 -16.06 -0.96 -9.64
N ALA A 48 -16.70 0.21 -9.72
CA ALA A 48 -16.24 1.31 -10.59
C ALA A 48 -14.91 1.90 -10.11
N ALA A 49 -14.71 2.00 -8.79
CA ALA A 49 -13.44 2.41 -8.21
C ALA A 49 -12.31 1.41 -8.54
N ALA A 50 -12.56 0.10 -8.43
CA ALA A 50 -11.57 -0.94 -8.69
C ALA A 50 -11.01 -0.92 -10.13
N GLY A 51 -11.85 -0.63 -11.13
CA GLY A 51 -11.42 -0.48 -12.52
C GLY A 51 -10.50 0.71 -12.71
N TRP A 52 -10.92 1.87 -12.20
CA TRP A 52 -10.12 3.10 -12.25
C TRP A 52 -8.77 2.92 -11.55
N PHE A 53 -8.74 2.25 -10.39
CA PHE A 53 -7.50 1.98 -9.68
C PHE A 53 -6.57 1.05 -10.44
N SER A 54 -7.11 0.02 -11.10
CA SER A 54 -6.31 -0.89 -11.94
C SER A 54 -5.65 -0.13 -13.10
N ASP A 55 -6.38 0.79 -13.73
CA ASP A 55 -5.84 1.67 -14.78
C ASP A 55 -4.77 2.62 -14.23
N TRP A 56 -5.01 3.23 -13.06
CA TRP A 56 -4.04 4.11 -12.43
C TRP A 56 -2.76 3.38 -12.04
N LEU A 57 -2.86 2.15 -11.50
CA LEU A 57 -1.71 1.33 -11.10
C LEU A 57 -0.73 1.09 -12.24
N VAL A 58 -1.23 0.91 -13.47
CA VAL A 58 -0.39 0.69 -14.67
C VAL A 58 0.01 2.00 -15.37
N SER A 59 -0.44 3.15 -14.87
CA SER A 59 -0.20 4.46 -15.47
C SER A 59 1.22 5.00 -15.24
N ALA A 60 1.60 6.01 -16.01
CA ALA A 60 2.84 6.75 -15.76
C ALA A 60 2.84 7.48 -14.41
N ALA A 61 1.69 8.02 -13.97
CA ALA A 61 1.60 8.74 -12.71
C ALA A 61 1.94 7.86 -11.49
N CYS A 62 1.44 6.62 -11.48
CA CYS A 62 1.79 5.65 -10.45
C CYS A 62 3.29 5.33 -10.47
N ARG A 63 3.85 5.05 -11.66
CA ARG A 63 5.29 4.76 -11.81
C ARG A 63 6.17 5.91 -11.35
N ASP A 64 5.83 7.14 -11.74
CA ASP A 64 6.65 8.31 -11.41
C ASP A 64 6.60 8.61 -9.91
N ARG A 65 5.48 8.28 -9.24
CA ARG A 65 5.31 8.43 -7.79
C ARG A 65 5.98 7.32 -6.97
N TYR A 66 5.79 6.06 -7.35
CA TYR A 66 6.22 4.90 -6.57
C TYR A 66 7.52 4.25 -7.09
N GLY A 67 8.04 4.69 -8.24
CA GLY A 67 9.29 4.19 -8.83
C GLY A 67 9.18 2.82 -9.50
N HIS A 68 7.97 2.24 -9.61
CA HIS A 68 7.76 0.88 -10.11
C HIS A 68 6.84 0.84 -11.32
N ARG A 69 7.20 0.03 -12.32
CA ARG A 69 6.29 -0.33 -13.40
C ARG A 69 5.45 -1.52 -12.95
N VAL A 70 4.18 -1.27 -12.65
CA VAL A 70 3.23 -2.33 -12.30
C VAL A 70 2.72 -3.02 -13.56
N VAL A 71 2.67 -4.35 -13.54
CA VAL A 71 2.03 -5.17 -14.57
C VAL A 71 1.03 -6.08 -13.88
N ILE A 72 -0.24 -5.92 -14.22
CA ILE A 72 -1.34 -6.70 -13.64
C ILE A 72 -1.92 -7.60 -14.73
N PRO A 73 -1.85 -8.93 -14.59
CA PRO A 73 -2.51 -9.85 -15.52
C PRO A 73 -4.02 -9.58 -15.60
N LEU A 74 -4.61 -9.73 -16.80
CA LEU A 74 -6.03 -9.49 -17.02
C LEU A 74 -6.92 -10.29 -16.05
N ALA A 75 -6.53 -11.53 -15.72
CA ALA A 75 -7.25 -12.35 -14.75
C ALA A 75 -7.34 -11.72 -13.36
N MET A 76 -6.26 -11.07 -12.87
CA MET A 76 -6.27 -10.37 -11.58
C MET A 76 -7.07 -9.08 -11.64
N GLN A 77 -7.05 -8.37 -12.77
CA GLN A 77 -7.91 -7.20 -12.98
C GLN A 77 -9.38 -7.59 -12.90
N SER A 78 -9.77 -8.70 -13.54
CA SER A 78 -11.12 -9.23 -13.47
C SER A 78 -11.51 -9.66 -12.05
N GLN A 79 -10.58 -10.24 -11.27
CA GLN A 79 -10.81 -10.59 -9.87
C GLN A 79 -11.04 -9.34 -9.01
N ALA A 80 -10.23 -8.30 -9.19
CA ALA A 80 -10.39 -7.04 -8.46
C ALA A 80 -11.70 -6.33 -8.79
N LEU A 81 -12.14 -6.36 -10.06
CA LEU A 81 -13.43 -5.80 -10.48
C LEU A 81 -14.63 -6.58 -9.93
N ALA A 82 -14.47 -7.88 -9.69
CA ALA A 82 -15.52 -8.75 -9.17
C ALA A 82 -15.56 -8.82 -7.63
N ASP A 83 -14.69 -8.09 -6.95
CA ASP A 83 -14.58 -8.06 -5.49
C ASP A 83 -15.25 -6.81 -4.89
N PRO A 84 -16.51 -6.91 -4.43
CA PRO A 84 -17.23 -5.77 -3.89
C PRO A 84 -16.63 -5.24 -2.57
N GLN A 85 -15.87 -6.05 -1.84
CA GLN A 85 -15.21 -5.62 -0.59
C GLN A 85 -13.92 -4.82 -0.87
N GLY A 86 -13.34 -5.02 -2.06
CA GLY A 86 -12.10 -4.38 -2.48
C GLY A 86 -10.84 -4.93 -1.81
N ASP A 87 -10.89 -6.14 -1.24
CA ASP A 87 -9.75 -6.81 -0.61
C ASP A 87 -8.61 -7.04 -1.62
N TYR A 88 -8.94 -7.41 -2.86
CA TYR A 88 -7.96 -7.56 -3.94
C TYR A 88 -7.26 -6.24 -4.27
N LEU A 89 -8.03 -5.15 -4.30
CA LEU A 89 -7.47 -3.83 -4.53
C LEU A 89 -6.57 -3.41 -3.36
N ASP A 90 -7.04 -3.59 -2.12
CA ASP A 90 -6.27 -3.28 -0.91
C ASP A 90 -4.94 -4.04 -0.91
N ALA A 91 -4.92 -5.31 -1.36
CA ALA A 91 -3.71 -6.11 -1.50
C ALA A 91 -2.75 -5.61 -2.59
N LEU A 92 -3.26 -5.13 -3.74
CA LEU A 92 -2.43 -4.56 -4.79
C LEU A 92 -1.77 -3.23 -4.34
N LEU A 93 -2.54 -2.38 -3.66
CA LEU A 93 -2.04 -1.11 -3.11
C LEU A 93 -1.02 -1.35 -1.99
N ALA A 94 -1.28 -2.34 -1.12
CA ALA A 94 -0.33 -2.82 -0.11
C ALA A 94 0.99 -3.29 -0.72
N ALA A 95 0.93 -4.07 -1.79
CA ALA A 95 2.11 -4.56 -2.51
C ALA A 95 2.91 -3.41 -3.13
N LEU A 96 2.24 -2.39 -3.69
CA LEU A 96 2.90 -1.21 -4.25
C LEU A 96 3.63 -0.39 -3.17
N GLN A 97 2.98 -0.12 -2.02
CA GLN A 97 3.62 0.57 -0.88
C GLN A 97 4.85 -0.18 -0.39
N THR A 98 4.72 -1.51 -0.23
CA THR A 98 5.82 -2.37 0.20
C THR A 98 6.98 -2.37 -0.81
N ALA A 99 6.67 -2.44 -2.11
CA ALA A 99 7.69 -2.39 -3.16
C ALA A 99 8.43 -1.05 -3.18
N TRP A 100 7.72 0.07 -2.99
CA TRP A 100 8.36 1.39 -2.86
C TRP A 100 9.29 1.45 -1.65
N ALA A 101 8.83 1.02 -0.47
CA ALA A 101 9.63 1.02 0.74
C ALA A 101 10.89 0.17 0.61
N SER A 102 10.84 -0.96 -0.10
CA SER A 102 12.01 -1.81 -0.33
C SER A 102 13.18 -1.11 -1.05
N MET A 103 12.90 0.00 -1.75
CA MET A 103 13.88 0.81 -2.46
C MET A 103 14.38 2.01 -1.64
N GLN A 104 13.77 2.29 -0.49
CA GLN A 104 14.10 3.44 0.32
C GLN A 104 15.15 3.12 1.40
N PRO A 105 16.03 4.07 1.73
CA PRO A 105 16.79 4.01 2.97
C PRO A 105 15.84 3.81 4.16
N ARG A 106 16.21 2.92 5.10
CA ARG A 106 15.41 2.62 6.30
C ARG A 106 13.93 2.31 5.99
N LEU A 107 13.65 1.74 4.82
CA LEU A 107 12.31 1.37 4.35
C LEU A 107 11.33 2.56 4.26
N GLY A 108 11.84 3.80 4.18
CA GLY A 108 11.02 5.01 4.12
C GLY A 108 10.62 5.56 5.50
N VAL A 109 11.17 5.03 6.59
CA VAL A 109 10.97 5.59 7.93
C VAL A 109 11.93 6.78 8.16
N PRO A 110 11.48 7.95 8.68
CA PRO A 110 12.33 9.08 9.08
C PRO A 110 13.27 8.77 10.25
N GLU A 111 14.40 9.47 10.35
CA GLU A 111 15.43 9.21 11.39
C GLU A 111 14.96 9.56 12.80
N ASP A 112 14.06 10.53 12.89
CA ASP A 112 13.46 11.08 14.09
C ASP A 112 12.12 10.43 14.46
N CYS A 113 11.70 9.37 13.75
CA CYS A 113 10.48 8.65 14.05
C CYS A 113 10.49 8.07 15.47
N ASP A 114 9.41 8.31 16.22
CA ASP A 114 9.19 7.70 17.53
C ASP A 114 8.91 6.20 17.40
N ALA A 115 9.83 5.39 17.91
CA ALA A 115 9.72 3.93 17.90
C ALA A 115 8.51 3.40 18.69
N LEU A 116 7.91 4.19 19.60
CA LEU A 116 6.72 3.78 20.34
C LEU A 116 5.42 3.97 19.53
N GLU A 117 5.39 4.92 18.60
CA GLU A 117 4.21 5.21 17.78
C GLU A 117 4.18 4.41 16.48
N GLY A 118 5.36 4.09 15.92
CA GLY A 118 5.47 3.39 14.63
C GLY A 118 5.45 4.35 13.45
N TRP A 119 5.38 3.80 12.23
CA TRP A 119 5.39 4.60 11.02
C TRP A 119 4.67 3.91 9.86
N ILE A 120 3.70 4.62 9.28
CA ILE A 120 3.03 4.20 8.05
C ILE A 120 3.92 4.60 6.87
N ILE A 121 4.42 3.61 6.14
CA ILE A 121 5.28 3.84 4.98
C ILE A 121 4.48 4.32 3.76
N ASP A 122 4.76 5.55 3.29
CA ASP A 122 4.23 6.06 2.03
C ASP A 122 5.12 7.19 1.47
N PRO A 123 5.20 7.41 0.14
CA PRO A 123 5.90 8.57 -0.43
C PRO A 123 5.35 9.93 0.01
N SER A 124 4.14 9.99 0.59
CA SER A 124 3.56 11.22 1.17
C SER A 124 3.82 11.40 2.66
N ALA A 125 4.45 10.41 3.32
CA ALA A 125 4.83 10.53 4.72
C ALA A 125 6.08 11.44 4.79
N GLU A 126 5.85 12.74 5.00
CA GLU A 126 6.88 13.72 5.38
C GLU A 126 7.19 13.62 6.87
#